data_AF-A0A497K4D0-F1
#
_entry.id   AF-A0A497K4D0-F1
#
_cell.length_a   1.000
_cell.length_b   1.000
_cell.length_c   1.000
_cell.angle_alpha   90.00
_cell.angle_beta   90.00
_cell.angle_gamma   90.00
#
_symmetry.space_group_name_H-M   'P 1'
#
loop_
_entity.id
_entity.type
_entity.pdbx_description
1 polymer ?
#
loop_
_entity_poly.entity_id
_entity_poly.type
_entity_poly.pdbx_seq_one_letter_code
_entity_poly.pdbx_strand_id
1 'polypeptide(L)'
;MDTSKFKGMSFYTDEETRTITDEIDKAVTIPVNVAIEAEHRVYDMSEMREILLDADRIAVQDCGCKTAYDNCDAPKDVCLSVNKTADELLAYDKYNSREITVDEAMKVLERSHEAGLVHMAYTMKDDPKPGLVCSCCACCCHTLGSLVRNGIHTQILTSKYIAIDDSAKCNDCGDCVDRCVFQARDMVDGKLTYDNVLCHGCGLCVSTCATGTISLVDRKNLA
;
A
#
# COMPACT_ATOMS: atom_id res chain seq x y z
N MET A 1 35.10 11.54 -7.19
CA MET A 1 33.91 10.87 -6.61
C MET A 1 34.30 9.43 -6.34
N ASP A 2 34.20 8.96 -5.11
CA ASP A 2 34.56 7.59 -4.75
C ASP A 2 33.49 6.62 -5.28
N THR A 3 33.81 5.94 -6.38
CA THR A 3 32.91 5.02 -7.09
C THR A 3 32.82 3.64 -6.42
N SER A 4 33.57 3.41 -5.34
CA SER A 4 33.55 2.13 -4.60
C SER A 4 32.19 1.81 -3.97
N LYS A 5 31.32 2.82 -3.78
CA LYS A 5 29.95 2.66 -3.28
C LYS A 5 28.95 2.13 -4.30
N PHE A 6 29.29 2.10 -5.59
CA PHE A 6 28.42 1.58 -6.66
C PHE A 6 28.77 0.14 -7.08
N LYS A 7 29.66 -0.51 -6.31
CA LYS A 7 30.14 -1.86 -6.61
C LYS A 7 29.00 -2.86 -6.39
N GLY A 8 28.44 -3.37 -7.48
CA GLY A 8 27.30 -4.29 -7.49
C GLY A 8 26.02 -3.72 -8.13
N MET A 9 26.01 -2.43 -8.51
CA MET A 9 24.95 -1.90 -9.38
C MET A 9 25.23 -2.30 -10.83
N SER A 10 24.31 -3.07 -11.41
CA SER A 10 24.28 -3.32 -12.85
C SER A 10 23.87 -2.04 -13.56
N PHE A 11 24.83 -1.33 -14.14
CA PHE A 11 24.53 -0.27 -15.09
C PHE A 11 24.38 -0.90 -16.46
N TYR A 12 23.34 -0.53 -17.20
CA TYR A 12 23.22 -0.90 -18.60
C TYR A 12 24.45 -0.40 -19.36
N THR A 13 25.02 -1.27 -20.17
CA THR A 13 26.03 -0.91 -21.16
C THR A 13 25.43 0.01 -22.22
N ASP A 14 26.28 0.69 -22.99
CA ASP A 14 25.83 1.52 -24.11
C ASP A 14 25.02 0.70 -25.13
N GLU A 15 25.37 -0.57 -25.31
CA GLU A 15 24.68 -1.49 -26.22
C GLU A 15 23.29 -1.83 -25.68
N GLU A 16 23.18 -2.24 -24.42
CA GLU A 16 21.88 -2.50 -23.77
C GLU A 16 21.00 -1.26 -23.74
N THR A 17 21.58 -0.09 -23.50
CA THR A 17 20.84 1.19 -23.50
C THR A 17 20.29 1.51 -24.89
N ARG A 18 21.06 1.25 -25.95
CA ARG A 18 20.60 1.43 -27.33
C ARG A 18 19.48 0.46 -27.68
N THR A 19 19.63 -0.83 -27.32
CA THR A 19 18.56 -1.82 -27.53
C THR A 19 17.28 -1.43 -26.80
N ILE A 20 17.37 -1.02 -25.53
CA ILE A 20 16.21 -0.53 -24.77
C ILE A 20 15.60 0.67 -25.46
N THR A 21 16.42 1.63 -25.94
CA THR A 21 15.94 2.84 -26.62
C THR A 21 15.24 2.53 -27.95
N ASP A 22 15.75 1.56 -28.71
CA ASP A 22 15.17 1.13 -29.98
C ASP A 22 13.81 0.42 -29.78
N GLU A 23 13.56 -0.14 -28.59
CA GLU A 23 12.28 -0.72 -28.17
C GLU A 23 11.29 0.31 -27.58
N ILE A 24 11.68 1.59 -27.42
CA ILE A 24 10.78 2.63 -26.91
C ILE A 24 9.85 3.10 -28.03
N ASP A 25 8.68 2.48 -28.12
CA ASP A 25 7.61 2.87 -29.06
C ASP A 25 6.90 4.19 -28.68
N LYS A 26 7.15 4.69 -27.46
CA LYS A 26 6.48 5.87 -26.91
C LYS A 26 7.42 6.73 -26.09
N ALA A 27 7.88 7.84 -26.68
CA ALA A 27 8.59 8.88 -25.94
C ALA A 27 7.61 9.59 -24.99
N VAL A 28 7.86 9.50 -23.69
CA VAL A 28 7.13 10.28 -22.68
C VAL A 28 7.95 11.52 -22.36
N THR A 29 7.40 12.71 -22.66
CA THR A 29 8.00 13.97 -22.23
C THR A 29 7.94 14.04 -20.71
N ILE A 30 9.10 14.03 -20.03
CA ILE A 30 9.18 14.38 -18.61
C ILE A 30 9.26 15.91 -18.55
N PRO A 31 8.20 16.61 -18.13
CA PRO A 31 8.21 18.06 -18.10
C PRO A 31 9.24 18.54 -17.07
N VAL A 32 10.26 19.26 -17.53
CA VAL A 32 11.16 19.99 -16.65
C VAL A 32 10.44 21.26 -16.19
N ASN A 33 10.53 21.57 -14.88
CA ASN A 33 9.90 22.74 -14.24
C ASN A 33 8.37 22.67 -13.98
N VAL A 34 7.84 21.47 -13.72
CA VAL A 34 6.45 21.29 -13.24
C VAL A 34 6.48 20.64 -11.86
N ALA A 35 5.71 21.19 -10.92
CA ALA A 35 5.50 20.56 -9.62
C ALA A 35 4.43 19.47 -9.76
N ILE A 36 4.81 18.22 -9.46
CA ILE A 36 3.86 17.11 -9.36
C ILE A 36 3.48 16.99 -7.89
N GLU A 37 2.22 17.31 -7.59
CA GLU A 37 1.66 17.14 -6.25
C GLU A 37 0.92 15.80 -6.20
N ALA A 38 1.58 14.80 -5.62
CA ALA A 38 1.04 13.46 -5.41
C ALA A 38 1.04 13.12 -3.92
N GLU A 39 0.01 12.43 -3.47
CA GLU A 39 -0.07 11.85 -2.13
C GLU A 39 0.02 10.33 -2.22
N HIS A 40 0.78 9.72 -1.32
CA HIS A 40 0.76 8.28 -1.12
C HIS A 40 -0.11 7.97 0.09
N ARG A 41 -1.28 7.40 -0.16
CA ARG A 41 -2.32 7.24 0.84
C ARG A 41 -2.44 5.81 1.30
N VAL A 42 -2.61 5.62 2.61
CA VAL A 42 -3.12 4.40 3.22
C VAL A 42 -4.63 4.53 3.35
N TYR A 43 -5.34 3.47 2.99
CA TYR A 43 -6.80 3.41 2.98
C TYR A 43 -7.30 2.30 3.90
N ASP A 44 -8.45 2.53 4.53
CA ASP A 44 -9.18 1.46 5.20
C ASP A 44 -10.16 0.74 4.25
N MET A 45 -10.78 -0.32 4.75
CA MET A 45 -11.71 -1.16 3.97
C MET A 45 -12.94 -0.39 3.47
N SER A 46 -13.41 0.62 4.21
CA SER A 46 -14.56 1.43 3.80
C SER A 46 -14.23 2.33 2.62
N GLU A 47 -13.10 3.05 2.65
CA GLU A 47 -12.63 3.84 1.51
C GLU A 47 -12.39 2.96 0.27
N MET A 48 -11.81 1.77 0.48
CA MET A 48 -11.58 0.82 -0.61
C MET A 48 -12.89 0.35 -1.25
N ARG A 49 -13.90 0.06 -0.43
CA ARG A 49 -15.24 -0.30 -0.91
C ARG A 49 -15.86 0.81 -1.76
N GLU A 50 -15.74 2.07 -1.32
CA GLU A 50 -16.23 3.23 -2.08
C GLU A 50 -15.54 3.35 -3.45
N ILE A 51 -14.22 3.17 -3.52
CA ILE A 51 -13.46 3.18 -4.77
C ILE A 51 -13.97 2.10 -5.74
N LEU A 52 -14.20 0.88 -5.24
CA LEU A 52 -14.64 -0.24 -6.08
C LEU A 52 -16.09 -0.09 -6.55
N LEU A 53 -16.98 0.45 -5.70
CA LEU A 53 -18.39 0.66 -6.07
C LEU A 53 -18.57 1.77 -7.13
N ASP A 54 -17.66 2.72 -7.19
CA ASP A 54 -17.65 3.81 -8.18
C ASP A 54 -16.93 3.42 -9.49
N ALA A 55 -16.24 2.27 -9.53
CA ALA A 55 -15.49 1.83 -10.69
C ALA A 55 -16.39 1.17 -11.75
N ASP A 56 -16.23 1.60 -13.01
CA ASP A 56 -16.89 0.97 -14.16
C ASP A 56 -16.20 -0.34 -14.56
N ARG A 57 -14.88 -0.43 -14.33
CA ARG A 57 -14.06 -1.58 -14.69
C ARG A 57 -13.01 -1.85 -13.62
N ILE A 58 -12.81 -3.12 -13.27
CA ILE A 58 -11.84 -3.55 -12.26
C ILE A 58 -11.02 -4.71 -12.80
N ALA A 59 -9.71 -4.64 -12.61
CA ALA A 59 -8.80 -5.73 -12.91
C ALA A 59 -7.93 -6.04 -11.69
N VAL A 60 -7.57 -7.32 -11.53
CA VAL A 60 -6.56 -7.77 -10.57
C VAL A 60 -5.35 -8.31 -11.31
N GLN A 61 -4.18 -8.15 -10.72
CA GLN A 61 -2.93 -8.79 -11.16
C GLN A 61 -2.12 -9.29 -9.96
N ASP A 62 -1.16 -10.15 -10.23
CA ASP A 62 -0.14 -10.52 -9.28
C ASP A 62 0.74 -9.32 -8.92
N CYS A 63 1.04 -9.17 -7.63
CA CYS A 63 1.90 -8.10 -7.15
C CYS A 63 3.33 -8.29 -7.65
N GLY A 64 3.82 -7.35 -8.47
CA GLY A 64 5.18 -7.40 -9.02
C GLY A 64 6.27 -7.45 -7.94
N CYS A 65 6.13 -6.69 -6.84
CA CYS A 65 7.08 -6.73 -5.73
C CYS A 65 7.13 -8.10 -5.06
N LYS A 66 5.96 -8.68 -4.78
CA LYS A 66 5.86 -9.99 -4.14
C LYS A 66 6.35 -11.11 -5.06
N THR A 67 6.05 -11.01 -6.35
CA THR A 67 6.55 -11.94 -7.38
C THR A 67 8.07 -11.90 -7.48
N ALA A 68 8.68 -10.72 -7.33
CA ALA A 68 10.12 -10.55 -7.39
C ALA A 68 10.85 -11.05 -6.14
N TYR A 69 10.32 -10.79 -4.93
CA TYR A 69 11.03 -11.06 -3.67
C TYR A 69 10.58 -12.33 -2.95
N ASP A 70 9.31 -12.71 -3.04
CA ASP A 70 8.73 -13.94 -2.48
C ASP A 70 9.08 -14.25 -1.00
N ASN A 71 9.19 -13.20 -0.17
CA ASN A 71 9.62 -13.34 1.24
C ASN A 71 8.51 -13.81 2.21
N CYS A 72 7.28 -14.06 1.73
CA CYS A 72 6.18 -14.54 2.57
C CYS A 72 5.04 -15.17 1.78
N ASP A 73 4.23 -15.98 2.46
CA ASP A 73 3.11 -16.75 1.89
C ASP A 73 1.82 -15.96 1.70
N ALA A 74 1.84 -14.65 1.95
CA ALA A 74 0.67 -13.81 1.71
C ALA A 74 0.28 -13.84 0.21
N PRO A 75 -1.02 -13.67 -0.13
CA PRO A 75 -1.54 -13.82 -1.48
C PRO A 75 -0.83 -12.92 -2.51
N LYS A 76 -0.68 -13.42 -3.75
CA LYS A 76 0.00 -12.73 -4.86
C LYS A 76 -0.96 -11.88 -5.68
N ASP A 77 -2.19 -12.35 -5.91
CA ASP A 77 -3.24 -11.72 -6.71
C ASP A 77 -3.96 -10.59 -5.95
N VAL A 78 -3.23 -9.51 -5.65
CA VAL A 78 -3.65 -8.47 -4.68
C VAL A 78 -3.56 -7.03 -5.17
N CYS A 79 -3.05 -6.80 -6.38
CA CYS A 79 -2.98 -5.46 -6.98
C CYS A 79 -4.22 -5.23 -7.82
N LEU A 80 -5.01 -4.21 -7.47
CA LEU A 80 -6.25 -3.85 -8.14
C LEU A 80 -6.07 -2.58 -8.97
N SER A 81 -6.50 -2.61 -10.22
CA SER A 81 -6.59 -1.42 -11.08
C SER A 81 -8.05 -1.14 -11.40
N VAL A 82 -8.39 0.14 -11.53
CA VAL A 82 -9.75 0.60 -11.87
C VAL A 82 -9.78 1.45 -13.14
N ASN A 83 -10.91 1.42 -13.84
CA ASN A 83 -11.24 2.24 -15.01
C ASN A 83 -10.12 2.19 -16.07
N LYS A 84 -9.62 3.35 -16.52
CA LYS A 84 -8.54 3.45 -17.52
C LYS A 84 -7.30 2.64 -17.16
N THR A 85 -6.93 2.58 -15.88
CA THR A 85 -5.75 1.83 -15.43
C THR A 85 -6.00 0.32 -15.52
N ALA A 86 -7.25 -0.13 -15.37
CA ALA A 86 -7.64 -1.51 -15.62
C ALA A 86 -7.55 -1.86 -17.11
N ASP A 87 -8.02 -0.98 -18.00
CA ASP A 87 -7.90 -1.17 -19.45
C ASP A 87 -6.44 -1.32 -19.89
N GLU A 88 -5.58 -0.43 -19.41
CA GLU A 88 -4.14 -0.47 -19.67
C GLU A 88 -3.53 -1.77 -19.14
N LEU A 89 -3.82 -2.15 -17.89
CA LEU A 89 -3.31 -3.38 -17.27
C LEU A 89 -3.69 -4.64 -18.06
N LEU A 90 -4.93 -4.73 -18.53
CA LEU A 90 -5.42 -5.88 -19.28
C LEU A 90 -4.81 -5.96 -20.69
N ALA A 91 -4.39 -4.84 -21.26
CA ALA A 91 -3.76 -4.80 -22.58
C ALA A 91 -2.29 -5.28 -22.58
N TYR A 92 -1.56 -5.08 -21.48
CA TYR A 92 -0.14 -5.45 -21.38
C TYR A 92 0.11 -6.93 -21.00
N ASP A 93 -0.93 -7.66 -20.59
CA ASP A 93 -0.90 -9.09 -20.20
C ASP A 93 0.36 -9.51 -19.41
N LYS A 94 0.67 -8.73 -18.38
CA LYS A 94 1.81 -8.97 -17.48
C LYS A 94 1.28 -9.25 -16.07
N TYR A 95 1.92 -10.19 -15.38
CA TYR A 95 1.57 -10.58 -14.00
C TYR A 95 0.16 -11.18 -13.86
N ASN A 96 -0.26 -12.04 -14.80
CA ASN A 96 -1.52 -12.79 -14.73
C ASN A 96 -2.74 -11.89 -14.51
N SER A 97 -2.83 -10.79 -15.26
CA SER A 97 -3.91 -9.84 -15.09
C SER A 97 -5.25 -10.39 -15.59
N ARG A 98 -6.34 -10.07 -14.89
CA ARG A 98 -7.69 -10.47 -15.29
C ARG A 98 -8.73 -9.49 -14.79
N GLU A 99 -9.80 -9.35 -15.57
CA GLU A 99 -10.97 -8.57 -15.19
C GLU A 99 -11.74 -9.29 -14.07
N ILE A 100 -12.26 -8.52 -13.11
CA ILE A 100 -13.02 -9.04 -11.97
C ILE A 100 -14.20 -8.14 -11.63
N THR A 101 -15.18 -8.71 -10.96
CA THR A 101 -16.32 -8.00 -10.40
C THR A 101 -15.97 -7.26 -9.10
N VAL A 102 -16.83 -6.32 -8.69
CA VAL A 102 -16.74 -5.64 -7.39
C VAL A 102 -16.69 -6.65 -6.24
N ASP A 103 -17.53 -7.68 -6.26
CA ASP A 103 -17.58 -8.70 -5.19
C ASP A 103 -16.29 -9.51 -5.12
N GLU A 104 -15.69 -9.85 -6.26
CA GLU A 104 -14.39 -10.51 -6.30
C GLU A 104 -13.27 -9.59 -5.82
N ALA A 105 -13.31 -8.31 -6.18
CA ALA A 105 -12.34 -7.32 -5.72
C ALA A 105 -12.43 -7.12 -4.20
N MET A 106 -13.64 -7.09 -3.63
CA MET A 106 -13.83 -7.06 -2.18
C MET A 106 -13.22 -8.28 -1.50
N LYS A 107 -13.42 -9.49 -2.06
CA LYS A 107 -12.79 -10.71 -1.53
C LYS A 107 -11.26 -10.66 -1.60
N VAL A 108 -10.70 -10.06 -2.65
CA VAL A 108 -9.25 -9.84 -2.76
C VAL A 108 -8.75 -8.97 -1.61
N LEU A 109 -9.44 -7.86 -1.34
CA LEU A 109 -9.09 -6.93 -0.25
C LEU A 109 -9.24 -7.59 1.13
N GLU A 110 -10.36 -8.28 1.38
CA GLU A 110 -10.61 -9.00 2.64
C GLU A 110 -9.52 -10.01 2.94
N ARG A 111 -9.22 -10.90 1.99
CA ARG A 111 -8.12 -11.87 2.08
C ARG A 111 -6.76 -11.21 2.33
N SER A 112 -6.52 -10.08 1.67
CA SER A 112 -5.25 -9.34 1.82
C SER A 112 -5.15 -8.72 3.21
N HIS A 113 -6.24 -8.12 3.69
CA HIS A 113 -6.34 -7.52 5.02
C HIS A 113 -6.17 -8.58 6.12
N GLU A 114 -6.82 -9.73 5.99
CA GLU A 114 -6.67 -10.87 6.89
C GLU A 114 -5.22 -11.37 6.96
N ALA A 115 -4.52 -11.36 5.83
CA ALA A 115 -3.10 -11.70 5.71
C ALA A 115 -2.14 -10.57 6.20
N GLY A 116 -2.66 -9.45 6.70
CA GLY A 116 -1.85 -8.35 7.27
C GLY A 116 -1.31 -7.36 6.24
N LEU A 117 -1.88 -7.31 5.03
CA LEU A 117 -1.44 -6.37 3.98
C LEU A 117 -2.16 -5.03 4.18
N VAL A 118 -1.46 -3.95 3.84
CA VAL A 118 -1.98 -2.58 3.90
C VAL A 118 -2.35 -2.11 2.50
N HIS A 119 -3.58 -1.61 2.34
CA HIS A 119 -4.06 -1.03 1.09
C HIS A 119 -3.51 0.38 0.92
N MET A 120 -2.77 0.60 -0.16
CA MET A 120 -2.12 1.86 -0.46
C MET A 120 -2.27 2.22 -1.93
N ALA A 121 -2.37 3.51 -2.21
CA ALA A 121 -2.38 4.01 -3.57
C ALA A 121 -1.81 5.44 -3.65
N TYR A 122 -1.31 5.80 -4.83
CA TYR A 122 -0.98 7.17 -5.14
C TYR A 122 -2.21 7.88 -5.71
N THR A 123 -2.39 9.14 -5.32
CA THR A 123 -3.38 10.06 -5.90
C THR A 123 -2.71 11.36 -6.29
N MET A 124 -3.22 12.02 -7.33
CA MET A 124 -2.74 13.32 -7.76
C MET A 124 -3.62 14.43 -7.18
N LYS A 125 -3.11 15.64 -7.01
CA LYS A 125 -3.91 16.78 -6.53
C LYS A 125 -5.18 17.01 -7.37
N ASP A 126 -5.04 16.89 -8.69
CA ASP A 126 -6.14 17.13 -9.64
C ASP A 126 -6.99 15.87 -9.89
N ASP A 127 -6.54 14.70 -9.44
CA ASP A 127 -7.27 13.43 -9.51
C ASP A 127 -7.12 12.66 -8.18
N PRO A 128 -8.02 12.92 -7.22
CA PRO A 128 -7.94 12.34 -5.88
C PRO A 128 -8.37 10.86 -5.85
N LYS A 129 -8.79 10.27 -6.99
CA LYS A 129 -9.19 8.87 -7.08
C LYS A 129 -8.01 8.02 -7.57
N PRO A 130 -7.64 6.95 -6.85
CA PRO A 130 -6.52 6.12 -7.27
C PRO A 130 -6.91 5.23 -8.45
N GLY A 131 -6.04 5.18 -9.48
CA GLY A 131 -6.18 4.24 -10.60
C GLY A 131 -5.65 2.84 -10.30
N LEU A 132 -4.63 2.74 -9.44
CA LEU A 132 -4.01 1.49 -8.99
C LEU A 132 -3.98 1.47 -7.46
N VAL A 133 -4.52 0.40 -6.88
CA VAL A 133 -4.47 0.10 -5.46
C VAL A 133 -3.61 -1.14 -5.24
N CYS A 134 -2.64 -1.03 -4.35
CA CYS A 134 -1.79 -2.13 -3.95
C CYS A 134 -2.13 -2.59 -2.53
N SER A 135 -2.22 -3.90 -2.31
CA SER A 135 -2.20 -4.47 -0.96
C SER A 135 -0.77 -4.91 -0.64
N CYS A 136 -0.08 -4.14 0.20
CA CYS A 136 1.36 -4.25 0.40
C CYS A 136 1.71 -4.91 1.73
N CYS A 137 2.73 -5.76 1.71
CA CYS A 137 3.39 -6.28 2.92
C CYS A 137 4.75 -5.61 3.10
N ALA A 138 5.18 -5.40 4.35
CA ALA A 138 6.46 -4.75 4.65
C ALA A 138 7.70 -5.58 4.24
N CYS A 139 7.55 -6.89 4.04
CA CYS A 139 8.66 -7.79 3.68
C CYS A 139 8.99 -7.83 2.18
N CYS A 140 7.99 -7.66 1.29
CA CYS A 140 8.21 -7.69 -0.16
C CYS A 140 8.08 -6.31 -0.83
N CYS A 141 7.18 -5.45 -0.36
CA CYS A 141 6.97 -4.15 -0.98
C CYS A 141 8.20 -3.26 -0.76
N HIS A 142 8.83 -2.81 -1.86
CA HIS A 142 9.98 -1.91 -1.75
C HIS A 142 9.58 -0.59 -1.08
N THR A 143 8.37 -0.06 -1.37
CA THR A 143 7.91 1.21 -0.78
C THR A 143 7.56 1.06 0.69
N LEU A 144 6.54 0.26 1.04
CA LEU A 144 6.11 0.10 2.43
C LEU A 144 7.27 -0.39 3.31
N GLY A 145 8.01 -1.39 2.84
CA GLY A 145 9.16 -1.93 3.56
C GLY A 145 10.22 -0.88 3.82
N SER A 146 10.57 -0.04 2.83
CA SER A 146 11.56 1.03 3.03
C SER A 146 11.05 2.13 3.94
N LEU A 147 9.78 2.51 3.83
CA LEU A 147 9.20 3.57 4.65
C LEU A 147 9.18 3.18 6.13
N VAL A 148 8.72 1.98 6.44
CA VAL A 148 8.66 1.46 7.82
C VAL A 148 10.07 1.22 8.37
N ARG A 149 10.95 0.52 7.65
CA ARG A 149 12.29 0.17 8.17
C ARG A 149 13.18 1.37 8.44
N ASN A 150 12.98 2.47 7.71
CA ASN A 150 13.75 3.70 7.91
C ASN A 150 13.01 4.73 8.80
N GLY A 151 11.81 4.42 9.31
CA GLY A 151 11.03 5.31 10.17
C GLY A 151 10.56 6.59 9.47
N ILE A 152 10.40 6.56 8.14
CA ILE A 152 10.02 7.73 7.34
C ILE A 152 8.59 7.67 6.81
N HIS A 153 7.82 6.64 7.20
CA HIS A 153 6.42 6.48 6.83
C HIS A 153 5.57 7.70 7.25
N THR A 154 5.85 8.30 8.40
CA THR A 154 5.08 9.46 8.89
C THR A 154 5.29 10.74 8.09
N GLN A 155 6.35 10.83 7.27
CA GLN A 155 6.60 11.97 6.39
C GLN A 155 6.08 11.77 4.96
N ILE A 156 5.78 10.53 4.57
CA ILE A 156 5.45 10.16 3.19
C ILE A 156 4.01 9.67 3.06
N LEU A 157 3.53 8.86 4.00
CA LEU A 157 2.21 8.26 3.95
C LEU A 157 1.19 9.15 4.64
N THR A 158 0.09 9.42 3.95
CA THR A 158 -1.09 10.07 4.54
C THR A 158 -2.21 9.04 4.72
N SER A 159 -3.19 9.36 5.54
CA SER A 159 -4.39 8.53 5.73
C SER A 159 -5.54 9.42 6.17
N LYS A 160 -6.77 9.08 5.77
CA LYS A 160 -7.97 9.80 6.23
C LYS A 160 -8.34 9.39 7.65
N TYR A 161 -8.17 8.11 7.98
CA TYR A 161 -8.53 7.53 9.26
C TYR A 161 -7.32 7.34 10.18
N ILE A 162 -7.62 7.16 11.46
CA ILE A 162 -6.68 6.80 12.52
C ILE A 162 -7.36 5.88 13.52
N ALA A 163 -6.60 4.96 14.10
CA ALA A 163 -7.11 4.09 15.15
C ALA A 163 -7.25 4.85 16.48
N ILE A 164 -8.29 4.53 17.24
CA ILE A 164 -8.48 4.95 18.64
C ILE A 164 -8.89 3.75 19.48
N ASP A 165 -8.57 3.83 20.78
CA ASP A 165 -8.80 2.74 21.74
C ASP A 165 -9.76 3.19 22.84
N ASP A 166 -10.70 2.31 23.22
CA ASP A 166 -11.42 2.42 24.48
C ASP A 166 -10.63 1.74 25.61
N SER A 167 -9.75 2.49 26.27
CA SER A 167 -8.84 1.94 27.29
C SER A 167 -9.53 1.24 28.46
N ALA A 168 -10.82 1.52 28.71
CA ALA A 168 -11.59 0.86 29.76
C ALA A 168 -12.00 -0.58 29.38
N LYS A 169 -12.01 -0.92 28.09
CA LYS A 169 -12.34 -2.25 27.56
C LYS A 169 -11.12 -3.06 27.12
N CYS A 170 -9.97 -2.41 26.98
CA CYS A 170 -8.73 -3.09 26.65
C CYS A 170 -8.31 -4.02 27.80
N ASN A 171 -7.86 -5.23 27.45
CA ASN A 171 -7.34 -6.22 28.38
C ASN A 171 -5.83 -6.47 28.21
N ASP A 172 -5.13 -5.57 27.50
CA ASP A 172 -3.68 -5.61 27.29
C ASP A 172 -3.16 -6.94 26.69
N CYS A 173 -3.96 -7.61 25.84
CA CYS A 173 -3.58 -8.92 25.27
C CYS A 173 -2.42 -8.86 24.26
N GLY A 174 -2.19 -7.71 23.62
CA GLY A 174 -1.10 -7.51 22.66
C GLY A 174 -1.37 -7.97 21.23
N ASP A 175 -2.50 -8.62 20.91
CA ASP A 175 -2.77 -9.16 19.55
C ASP A 175 -2.67 -8.10 18.43
N CYS A 176 -2.98 -6.85 18.75
CA CYS A 176 -2.90 -5.73 17.82
C CYS A 176 -1.46 -5.25 17.54
N VAL A 177 -0.49 -5.58 18.41
CA VAL A 177 0.93 -5.24 18.26
C VAL A 177 1.51 -6.02 17.09
N ASP A 178 1.32 -7.34 17.05
CA ASP A 178 1.82 -8.22 15.99
C ASP A 178 1.27 -7.86 14.60
N ARG A 179 0.08 -7.26 14.56
CA ARG A 179 -0.58 -6.80 13.32
C ARG A 179 -0.13 -5.42 12.86
N CYS A 180 0.51 -4.63 13.73
CA CYS A 180 0.81 -3.24 13.43
C CYS A 180 2.07 -3.09 12.59
N VAL A 181 1.93 -3.08 11.26
CA VAL A 181 3.08 -2.91 10.35
C VAL A 181 3.83 -1.59 10.52
N PHE A 182 3.20 -0.58 11.14
CA PHE A 182 3.78 0.75 11.36
C PHE A 182 4.40 0.91 12.76
N GLN A 183 4.38 -0.14 13.59
CA GLN A 183 4.94 -0.13 14.94
C GLN A 183 4.34 0.98 15.83
N ALA A 184 3.10 1.36 15.57
CA ALA A 184 2.36 2.34 16.35
C ALA A 184 1.87 1.78 17.69
N ARG A 185 1.95 0.47 17.90
CA ARG A 185 1.48 -0.23 19.10
C ARG A 185 2.61 -1.11 19.63
N ASP A 186 2.78 -1.13 20.94
CA ASP A 186 3.82 -1.93 21.61
C ASP A 186 3.38 -2.36 23.03
N MET A 187 4.02 -3.39 23.58
CA MET A 187 3.82 -3.83 24.96
C MET A 187 4.96 -3.31 25.85
N VAL A 188 4.65 -2.38 26.76
CA VAL A 188 5.61 -1.83 27.73
C VAL A 188 5.15 -2.15 29.13
N ASP A 189 5.99 -2.84 29.90
CA ASP A 189 5.71 -3.27 31.29
C ASP A 189 4.37 -4.02 31.44
N GLY A 190 4.04 -4.84 30.43
CA GLY A 190 2.80 -5.63 30.41
C GLY A 190 1.54 -4.84 30.06
N LYS A 191 1.68 -3.59 29.59
CA LYS A 191 0.57 -2.75 29.14
C LYS A 191 0.72 -2.37 27.67
N LEU A 192 -0.41 -2.29 26.99
CA LEU A 192 -0.47 -1.79 25.63
C LEU A 192 -0.17 -0.28 25.61
N THR A 193 0.77 0.12 24.78
CA THR A 193 1.05 1.52 24.45
C THR A 193 0.68 1.78 22.98
N TYR A 194 0.24 3.01 22.70
CA TYR A 194 -0.17 3.43 21.38
C TYR A 194 0.39 4.82 21.06
N ASP A 195 1.20 4.91 20.00
CA ASP A 195 1.70 6.15 19.42
C ASP A 195 0.88 6.51 18.18
N ASN A 196 0.03 7.53 18.34
CA ASN A 196 -0.85 7.99 17.27
C ASN A 196 -0.10 8.67 16.11
N VAL A 197 1.14 9.12 16.32
CA VAL A 197 1.99 9.75 15.29
C VAL A 197 2.42 8.71 14.26
N LEU A 198 2.67 7.48 14.69
CA LEU A 198 3.10 6.38 13.83
C LEU A 198 1.93 5.69 13.11
N CYS A 199 0.70 5.89 13.57
CA CYS A 199 -0.48 5.24 13.03
C CYS A 199 -0.86 5.82 11.66
N HIS A 200 -1.15 4.95 10.67
CA HIS A 200 -1.70 5.33 9.36
C HIS A 200 -3.10 4.76 9.09
N GLY A 201 -3.86 4.38 10.11
CA GLY A 201 -5.28 4.07 9.95
C GLY A 201 -5.63 2.84 9.10
N CYS A 202 -4.70 1.92 8.83
CA CYS A 202 -4.93 0.75 7.97
C CYS A 202 -5.99 -0.26 8.47
N GLY A 203 -6.44 -0.16 9.73
CA GLY A 203 -7.51 -1.00 10.27
C GLY A 203 -7.13 -2.43 10.66
N LEU A 204 -5.90 -2.90 10.41
CA LEU A 204 -5.47 -4.28 10.76
C LEU A 204 -5.64 -4.62 12.26
N CYS A 205 -5.44 -3.64 13.12
CA CYS A 205 -5.65 -3.80 14.57
C CYS A 205 -7.15 -3.88 14.94
N VAL A 206 -8.03 -3.23 14.18
CA VAL A 206 -9.48 -3.26 14.41
C VAL A 206 -10.04 -4.65 14.15
N SER A 207 -9.69 -5.25 13.01
CA SER A 207 -10.17 -6.58 12.62
C SER A 207 -9.64 -7.71 13.51
N THR A 208 -8.51 -7.49 14.19
CA THR A 208 -7.89 -8.50 15.07
C THR A 208 -8.29 -8.35 16.54
N CYS A 209 -8.79 -7.18 16.97
CA CYS A 209 -9.12 -6.94 18.37
C CYS A 209 -10.35 -7.74 18.82
N ALA A 210 -10.13 -8.87 19.51
CA ALA A 210 -11.20 -9.75 19.97
C ALA A 210 -12.21 -9.09 20.94
N THR A 211 -11.78 -8.05 21.65
CA THR A 211 -12.66 -7.29 22.57
C THR A 211 -13.43 -6.17 21.87
N GLY A 212 -13.18 -5.90 20.58
CA GLY A 212 -13.83 -4.81 19.84
C GLY A 212 -13.51 -3.43 20.38
N THR A 213 -12.35 -3.27 21.02
CA THR A 213 -11.94 -2.03 21.72
C THR A 213 -11.40 -0.96 20.77
N ILE A 214 -10.85 -1.39 19.63
CA ILE A 214 -10.18 -0.50 18.67
C ILE A 214 -11.17 -0.13 17.58
N SER A 215 -11.23 1.15 17.21
CA SER A 215 -12.04 1.65 16.09
C SER A 215 -11.26 2.63 15.23
N LEU A 216 -11.70 2.83 13.98
CA LEU A 216 -11.18 3.89 13.11
C LEU A 216 -12.09 5.12 13.20
N VAL A 217 -11.47 6.30 13.31
CA VAL A 217 -12.15 7.60 13.23
C VAL A 217 -11.48 8.47 12.18
N ASP A 218 -12.26 9.36 11.55
CA ASP A 218 -11.70 10.36 10.65
C ASP A 218 -10.75 11.26 11.45
N ARG A 219 -9.53 11.48 10.95
CA ARG A 219 -8.54 12.33 11.60
C ARG A 219 -9.03 13.75 11.84
N LYS A 220 -9.95 14.24 10.99
CA LYS A 220 -10.57 15.57 11.15
C LYS A 220 -11.39 15.69 12.43
N ASN A 221 -11.85 14.57 13.01
CA ASN A 221 -12.63 14.55 14.24
C ASN A 221 -11.76 14.52 15.52
N LEU A 222 -10.43 14.48 15.38
CA LEU A 222 -9.49 14.56 16.51
C LEU A 222 -8.98 15.99 16.78
N ALA A 223 -9.36 16.95 15.94
CA ALA A 223 -8.93 18.35 16.00
C ALA A 223 -9.86 19.20 16.87
#